data_AF-A0A7S4T6L6-F1
#
_entry.id   AF-A0A7S4T6L6-F1
#
_cell.length_a   1.000
_cell.length_b   1.000
_cell.length_c   1.000
_cell.angle_alpha   90.00
_cell.angle_beta   90.00
_cell.angle_gamma   90.00
#
_symmetry.space_group_name_H-M   'P 1'
#
loop_
_entity.id
_entity.type
_entity.pdbx_description
1 polymer ?
#
loop_
_entity_poly.entity_id
_entity_poly.type
_entity_poly.pdbx_seq_one_letter_code
_entity_poly.pdbx_strand_id
1 'polypeptide(L)'
;KLFGLSSRSRLFAPWWRAEAALRKAPTAMQASTGTMEWAMDLTGVFKQLRLAISLRKKYTPCANDQPDAAFAPQLPPASELRIEFRAGLACVMRKTDGVYLLEPSVEVEEFYQDMADLFAIRTHGAVSTFCFQRLRLLQTKFDLFMMANFDHEMQEQMSVPHRDFYNVRKVDTHIHHSAAMNAKHLLRFIKKKVKTCGDDVVLRRGGKPVTLKELFGDLGVSPTDLSLDHMNVTADQTVFNRFDRFNQKYNPLNQPDLRTVFLKTDNEMQGSYLAEITRELLDDLEDSKYQHAEWRLSIYGRNRAEWRSLAKWVLDYKLVSPNQRWMIQIPRLYSVYRASGQLGCFQDMLDNVFVPMFEATLDPEGHPEVAEFLGHISGFDSVDDESRSNEPGDRTMSSLGRTPQEWTLHANPSYKYYNFYLQSNLRVLNRLRASLGFNQFHYRPHAGEAGELHHLDAAFLLADGISHGLNL
;
A
#
# COMPACT_ATOMS: atom_id res chain seq x y z
N LYS A 1 -39.80 -22.12 48.47
CA LYS A 1 -40.05 -23.55 48.77
C LYS A 1 -41.22 -23.98 47.89
N LEU A 2 -41.12 -24.85 46.89
CA LEU A 2 -40.17 -25.92 46.55
C LEU A 2 -40.15 -26.06 45.02
N PHE A 3 -39.01 -25.85 44.35
CA PHE A 3 -38.05 -26.88 43.89
C PHE A 3 -38.56 -27.86 42.84
N GLY A 4 -37.90 -27.82 41.68
CA GLY A 4 -37.98 -28.83 40.63
C GLY A 4 -36.91 -28.62 39.55
N LEU A 5 -35.63 -28.60 39.92
CA LEU A 5 -34.52 -28.74 38.98
C LEU A 5 -34.53 -30.16 38.40
N SER A 6 -34.50 -30.29 37.08
CA SER A 6 -33.90 -31.47 36.43
C SER A 6 -33.36 -31.06 35.06
N SER A 7 -32.03 -31.13 34.97
CA SER A 7 -31.23 -31.05 33.76
C SER A 7 -31.51 -32.22 32.82
N ARG A 8 -31.60 -31.95 31.51
CA ARG A 8 -31.01 -32.79 30.44
C ARG A 8 -31.15 -32.11 29.08
N SER A 9 -30.03 -31.53 28.68
CA SER A 9 -29.49 -31.47 27.32
C SER A 9 -30.20 -32.35 26.27
N ARG A 10 -30.58 -31.73 25.14
CA ARG A 10 -30.52 -32.25 23.74
C ARG A 10 -31.44 -31.43 22.82
N LEU A 11 -31.04 -30.24 22.38
CA LEU A 11 -31.69 -29.61 21.22
C LEU A 11 -30.74 -28.97 20.20
N PHE A 12 -29.41 -29.07 20.38
CA PHE A 12 -28.46 -28.72 19.34
C PHE A 12 -27.59 -29.94 19.01
N ALA A 13 -28.01 -30.69 17.99
CA ALA A 13 -27.07 -31.52 17.25
C ALA A 13 -26.27 -30.57 16.32
N PRO A 14 -24.93 -30.61 16.34
CA PRO A 14 -24.14 -29.73 15.48
C PRO A 14 -24.28 -30.15 14.00
N TRP A 15 -24.47 -29.14 13.14
CA TRP A 15 -24.88 -29.25 11.73
C TRP A 15 -23.94 -30.09 10.84
N TRP A 16 -22.69 -30.34 11.28
CA TRP A 16 -21.74 -31.22 10.58
C TRP A 16 -22.20 -32.69 10.48
N ARG A 17 -23.14 -33.14 11.34
CA ARG A 17 -23.74 -34.48 11.22
C ARG A 17 -24.73 -34.60 10.07
N ALA A 18 -25.39 -33.51 9.66
CA ALA A 18 -26.29 -33.51 8.50
C ALA A 18 -25.52 -33.58 7.18
N GLU A 19 -24.34 -32.95 7.13
CA GLU A 19 -23.45 -32.98 5.97
C GLU A 19 -22.80 -34.37 5.77
N ALA A 20 -22.53 -35.10 6.87
CA ALA A 20 -22.04 -36.47 6.83
C ALA A 20 -23.12 -37.49 6.41
N ALA A 21 -24.40 -37.21 6.69
CA ALA A 21 -25.53 -38.07 6.31
C ALA A 21 -25.83 -38.01 4.80
N LEU A 22 -25.62 -36.84 4.16
CA LEU A 22 -25.75 -36.66 2.72
C LEU A 22 -24.67 -37.40 1.90
N ARG A 23 -23.56 -37.83 2.52
CA ARG A 23 -22.50 -38.62 1.87
C ARG A 23 -22.75 -40.14 1.86
N LYS A 24 -23.80 -40.65 2.51
CA LYS A 24 -24.02 -42.10 2.72
C LYS A 24 -25.31 -42.66 2.11
N ALA A 25 -26.01 -41.93 1.24
CA ALA A 25 -27.18 -42.47 0.54
C ALA A 25 -26.74 -43.32 -0.68
N PRO A 26 -27.23 -44.57 -0.83
CA PRO A 26 -26.87 -45.40 -1.97
C PRO A 26 -27.59 -44.96 -3.25
N THR A 27 -26.85 -44.92 -4.34
CA THR A 27 -27.29 -44.66 -5.71
C THR A 27 -28.15 -45.82 -6.23
N ALA A 28 -29.46 -45.58 -6.37
CA ALA A 28 -30.33 -46.41 -7.21
C ALA A 28 -31.53 -45.61 -7.71
N MET A 29 -31.46 -45.12 -8.95
CA MET A 29 -32.56 -45.16 -9.92
C MET A 29 -32.04 -44.69 -11.28
N GLN A 30 -31.90 -45.65 -12.20
CA GLN A 30 -31.94 -45.37 -13.63
C GLN A 30 -33.39 -45.06 -14.01
N ALA A 31 -33.66 -43.83 -14.45
CA ALA A 31 -34.83 -43.51 -15.26
C ALA A 31 -34.44 -42.41 -16.24
N SER A 32 -34.33 -42.80 -17.50
CA SER A 32 -34.08 -41.95 -18.65
C SER A 32 -35.31 -41.10 -18.97
N THR A 33 -35.28 -39.82 -18.60
CA THR A 33 -36.09 -38.75 -19.20
C THR A 33 -35.27 -37.48 -19.12
N GLY A 34 -35.04 -36.81 -20.25
CA GLY A 34 -34.15 -35.66 -20.38
C GLY A 34 -34.48 -34.49 -19.46
N THR A 35 -33.99 -34.55 -18.22
CA THR A 35 -33.92 -33.44 -17.29
C THR A 35 -32.65 -32.67 -17.59
N MET A 36 -32.82 -31.43 -18.03
CA MET A 36 -31.77 -30.44 -18.23
C MET A 36 -30.92 -30.34 -16.94
N GLU A 37 -29.75 -30.98 -16.89
CA GLU A 37 -28.81 -30.86 -15.77
C GLU A 37 -28.20 -29.45 -15.78
N TRP A 38 -28.87 -28.51 -15.12
CA TRP A 38 -28.30 -27.21 -14.73
C TRP A 38 -27.51 -27.33 -13.41
N ALA A 39 -27.01 -28.51 -13.08
CA ALA A 39 -26.17 -28.69 -11.90
C ALA A 39 -24.80 -28.07 -12.19
N MET A 40 -24.56 -26.88 -11.65
CA MET A 40 -23.24 -26.24 -11.67
C MET A 40 -22.20 -27.23 -11.10
N ASP A 41 -21.09 -27.46 -11.80
CA ASP A 41 -20.00 -28.31 -11.31
C ASP A 41 -19.29 -27.64 -10.12
N LEU A 42 -19.85 -27.86 -8.94
CA LEU A 42 -19.32 -27.32 -7.69
C LEU A 42 -17.93 -27.88 -7.36
N THR A 43 -17.64 -29.11 -7.77
CA THR A 43 -16.34 -29.75 -7.49
C THR A 43 -15.24 -29.05 -8.28
N GLY A 44 -15.47 -28.80 -9.57
CA GLY A 44 -14.58 -28.02 -10.42
C GLY A 44 -14.40 -26.59 -9.92
N VAL A 45 -15.50 -25.91 -9.55
CA VAL A 45 -15.45 -24.54 -8.99
C VAL A 45 -14.62 -24.50 -7.70
N PHE A 46 -14.84 -25.41 -6.77
CA PHE A 46 -14.06 -25.45 -5.52
C PHE A 46 -12.59 -25.76 -5.75
N LYS A 47 -12.26 -26.60 -6.75
CA LYS A 47 -10.86 -26.87 -7.12
C LYS A 47 -10.18 -25.60 -7.63
N GLN A 48 -10.84 -24.85 -8.50
CA GLN A 48 -10.32 -23.58 -9.03
C GLN A 48 -10.14 -22.51 -7.94
N LEU A 49 -11.14 -22.35 -7.04
CA LEU A 49 -11.02 -21.41 -5.93
C LEU A 49 -9.90 -21.78 -4.95
N ARG A 50 -9.71 -23.08 -4.66
CA ARG A 50 -8.57 -23.54 -3.85
C ARG A 50 -7.23 -23.28 -4.52
N LEU A 51 -7.17 -23.44 -5.85
CA LEU A 51 -5.98 -23.10 -6.63
C LEU A 51 -5.65 -21.62 -6.49
N ALA A 52 -6.62 -20.72 -6.66
CA ALA A 52 -6.42 -19.28 -6.47
C ALA A 52 -5.89 -18.94 -5.05
N ILE A 53 -6.43 -19.60 -4.01
CA ILE A 53 -5.94 -19.44 -2.64
C ILE A 53 -4.49 -19.96 -2.49
N SER A 54 -4.15 -21.11 -3.08
CA SER A 54 -2.78 -21.62 -3.04
C SER A 54 -1.79 -20.72 -3.79
N LEU A 55 -2.21 -20.12 -4.91
CA LEU A 55 -1.42 -19.13 -5.62
C LEU A 55 -1.14 -17.92 -4.73
N ARG A 56 -2.16 -17.34 -4.07
CA ARG A 56 -1.92 -16.24 -3.11
C ARG A 56 -0.96 -16.65 -1.99
N LYS A 57 -1.13 -17.83 -1.41
CA LYS A 57 -0.26 -18.31 -0.31
C LYS A 57 1.21 -18.48 -0.73
N LYS A 58 1.47 -18.78 -2.00
CA LYS A 58 2.83 -18.88 -2.57
C LYS A 58 3.59 -17.55 -2.49
N TYR A 59 2.92 -16.43 -2.77
CA TYR A 59 3.52 -15.08 -2.80
C TYR A 59 3.39 -14.32 -1.48
N THR A 60 2.26 -14.50 -0.79
CA THR A 60 1.89 -13.79 0.43
C THR A 60 1.43 -14.82 1.47
N PRO A 61 2.36 -15.53 2.13
CA PRO A 61 2.01 -16.49 3.17
C PRO A 61 1.35 -15.76 4.35
N CYS A 62 0.21 -16.26 4.83
CA CYS A 62 -0.48 -15.69 5.98
C CYS A 62 0.33 -15.91 7.27
N ALA A 63 0.45 -14.88 8.11
CA ALA A 63 1.13 -14.96 9.41
C ALA A 63 0.58 -16.08 10.33
N ASN A 64 -0.69 -16.47 10.17
CA ASN A 64 -1.29 -17.57 10.94
C ASN A 64 -0.77 -18.96 10.55
N ASP A 65 -0.14 -19.13 9.38
CA ASP A 65 0.36 -20.43 8.93
C ASP A 65 1.78 -20.72 9.45
N GLN A 66 2.53 -19.71 9.94
CA GLN A 66 3.87 -19.86 10.50
C GLN A 66 4.19 -18.78 11.56
N PRO A 67 4.40 -19.14 12.85
CA PRO A 67 4.77 -18.16 13.88
C PRO A 67 6.13 -17.52 13.54
N ASP A 68 6.29 -16.25 13.90
CA ASP A 68 7.38 -15.32 13.52
C ASP A 68 8.82 -15.90 13.54
N ALA A 69 9.06 -16.98 14.29
CA ALA A 69 10.32 -17.72 14.31
C ALA A 69 10.66 -18.49 13.02
N ALA A 70 9.68 -18.87 12.18
CA ALA A 70 9.91 -19.65 10.96
C ALA A 70 10.26 -18.78 9.73
N PHE A 71 10.05 -17.46 9.81
CA PHE A 71 10.34 -16.52 8.73
C PHE A 71 11.69 -15.80 8.88
N ALA A 72 12.35 -15.96 10.03
CA ALA A 72 13.68 -15.45 10.32
C ALA A 72 14.72 -16.56 10.03
N PRO A 73 15.27 -16.65 8.81
CA PRO A 73 16.34 -17.59 8.52
C PRO A 73 17.52 -17.31 9.46
N GLN A 74 18.14 -18.35 10.01
CA GLN A 74 19.38 -18.18 10.78
C GLN A 74 20.50 -17.80 9.82
N LEU A 75 20.73 -16.50 9.69
CA LEU A 75 21.79 -15.94 8.85
C LEU A 75 23.04 -15.64 9.69
N PRO A 76 24.23 -15.67 9.07
CA PRO A 76 25.44 -15.18 9.72
C PRO A 76 25.34 -13.67 10.01
N PRO A 77 26.24 -13.12 10.85
CA PRO A 77 26.24 -11.70 11.20
C PRO A 77 26.24 -10.81 9.95
N ALA A 78 25.58 -9.66 10.04
CA ALA A 78 25.41 -8.72 8.92
C ALA A 78 26.73 -8.33 8.22
N SER A 79 27.84 -8.27 8.98
CA SER A 79 29.19 -8.02 8.49
C SER A 79 29.67 -9.02 7.42
N GLU A 80 29.16 -10.25 7.43
CA GLU A 80 29.53 -11.32 6.50
C GLU A 80 28.60 -11.41 5.28
N LEU A 81 27.57 -10.55 5.21
CA LEU A 81 26.57 -10.57 4.15
C LEU A 81 26.80 -9.46 3.14
N ARG A 82 26.56 -9.75 1.86
CA ARG A 82 26.50 -8.76 0.78
C ARG A 82 25.24 -8.96 -0.05
N ILE A 83 24.79 -7.89 -0.70
CA ILE A 83 23.68 -7.94 -1.65
C ILE A 83 24.20 -8.01 -3.08
N GLU A 84 23.47 -8.71 -3.94
CA GLU A 84 23.67 -8.74 -5.38
C GLU A 84 22.32 -8.72 -6.08
N PHE A 85 22.15 -7.86 -7.07
CA PHE A 85 20.95 -7.84 -7.90
C PHE A 85 21.14 -8.74 -9.12
N ARG A 86 20.26 -9.72 -9.29
CA ARG A 86 20.21 -10.62 -10.44
C ARG A 86 18.87 -10.43 -11.15
N ALA A 87 18.93 -9.98 -12.40
CA ALA A 87 17.73 -9.72 -13.22
C ALA A 87 16.65 -8.87 -12.50
N GLY A 88 17.02 -7.82 -11.75
CA GLY A 88 16.05 -7.03 -10.98
C GLY A 88 15.80 -7.45 -9.54
N LEU A 89 16.21 -8.65 -9.19
CA LEU A 89 15.88 -9.29 -7.93
C LEU A 89 17.08 -9.25 -6.98
N ALA A 90 16.85 -8.74 -5.77
CA ALA A 90 17.86 -8.70 -4.72
C ALA A 90 18.08 -10.10 -4.15
N CYS A 91 19.33 -10.51 -4.07
CA CYS A 91 19.77 -11.74 -3.42
C CYS A 91 20.81 -11.42 -2.36
N VAL A 92 20.70 -12.09 -1.21
CA VAL A 92 21.66 -11.94 -0.10
C VAL A 92 22.59 -13.13 -0.10
N MET A 93 23.89 -12.86 -0.12
CA MET A 93 24.93 -13.87 -0.23
C MET A 93 26.02 -13.67 0.83
N ARG A 94 26.70 -14.76 1.19
CA ARG A 94 27.84 -14.73 2.12
C ARG A 94 29.08 -14.19 1.41
N LYS A 95 29.79 -13.24 2.02
CA LYS A 95 31.01 -12.62 1.49
C LYS A 95 32.15 -13.62 1.28
N THR A 96 32.28 -14.62 2.16
CA THR A 96 33.42 -15.56 2.14
C THR A 96 33.35 -16.54 0.98
N ASP A 97 32.16 -17.12 0.74
CA ASP A 97 32.01 -18.28 -0.15
C ASP A 97 31.20 -17.92 -1.41
N GLY A 98 30.58 -16.74 -1.44
CA GLY A 98 29.70 -16.32 -2.53
C GLY A 98 28.37 -17.09 -2.61
N VAL A 99 28.05 -17.91 -1.61
CA VAL A 99 26.82 -18.71 -1.58
C VAL A 99 25.61 -17.82 -1.31
N TYR A 100 24.56 -17.98 -2.12
CA TYR A 100 23.27 -17.32 -1.92
C TYR A 100 22.55 -17.93 -0.72
N LEU A 101 22.19 -17.08 0.25
CA LEU A 101 21.51 -17.46 1.48
C LEU A 101 20.03 -17.08 1.44
N LEU A 102 19.71 -15.93 0.83
CA LEU A 102 18.34 -15.52 0.55
C LEU A 102 18.17 -15.20 -0.92
N GLU A 103 17.17 -15.83 -1.51
CA GLU A 103 16.73 -15.57 -2.87
C GLU A 103 15.21 -15.36 -2.87
N PRO A 104 14.68 -14.60 -3.84
CA PRO A 104 13.25 -14.56 -4.11
C PRO A 104 12.71 -15.97 -4.32
N SER A 105 11.49 -16.22 -3.84
CA SER A 105 10.90 -17.56 -3.93
C SER A 105 10.37 -17.91 -5.32
N VAL A 106 10.23 -16.95 -6.22
CA VAL A 106 9.55 -17.10 -7.51
C VAL A 106 10.24 -16.22 -8.56
N GLU A 107 10.39 -16.76 -9.77
CA GLU A 107 10.89 -16.02 -10.94
C GLU A 107 9.76 -15.28 -11.67
N VAL A 108 10.12 -14.34 -12.53
CA VAL A 108 9.17 -13.44 -13.22
C VAL A 108 8.25 -14.25 -14.14
N GLU A 109 8.82 -15.23 -14.85
CA GLU A 109 8.14 -16.11 -15.78
C GLU A 109 7.06 -16.94 -15.09
N GLU A 110 7.39 -17.49 -13.92
CA GLU A 110 6.46 -18.25 -13.08
C GLU A 110 5.35 -17.35 -12.53
N PHE A 111 5.66 -16.10 -12.15
CA PHE A 111 4.65 -15.13 -11.75
C PHE A 111 3.64 -14.82 -12.84
N TYR A 112 4.11 -14.66 -14.06
CA TYR A 112 3.23 -14.42 -15.19
C TYR A 112 2.39 -15.67 -15.53
N GLN A 113 2.91 -16.88 -15.40
CA GLN A 113 2.12 -18.11 -15.54
C GLN A 113 1.02 -18.19 -14.48
N ASP A 114 1.36 -17.95 -13.21
CA ASP A 114 0.40 -17.94 -12.10
C ASP A 114 -0.68 -16.86 -12.28
N MET A 115 -0.31 -15.70 -12.82
CA MET A 115 -1.25 -14.64 -13.19
C MET A 115 -2.20 -15.07 -14.32
N ALA A 116 -1.72 -15.84 -15.30
CA ALA A 116 -2.56 -16.38 -16.37
C ALA A 116 -3.54 -17.43 -15.83
N ASP A 117 -3.10 -18.28 -14.90
CA ASP A 117 -3.95 -19.24 -14.20
C ASP A 117 -5.04 -18.53 -13.37
N LEU A 118 -4.67 -17.49 -12.61
CA LEU A 118 -5.61 -16.68 -11.85
C LEU A 118 -6.64 -15.99 -12.77
N PHE A 119 -6.17 -15.42 -13.89
CA PHE A 119 -7.05 -14.83 -14.89
C PHE A 119 -8.03 -15.85 -15.47
N ALA A 120 -7.58 -17.06 -15.76
CA ALA A 120 -8.44 -18.15 -16.25
C ALA A 120 -9.51 -18.53 -15.22
N ILE A 121 -9.15 -18.61 -13.93
CA ILE A 121 -10.09 -18.87 -12.83
C ILE A 121 -11.13 -17.75 -12.71
N ARG A 122 -10.70 -16.48 -12.73
CA ARG A 122 -11.57 -15.30 -12.59
C ARG A 122 -12.57 -15.20 -13.75
N THR A 123 -12.12 -15.50 -14.96
CA THR A 123 -12.96 -15.42 -16.18
C THR A 123 -13.84 -16.65 -16.39
N HIS A 124 -13.66 -17.72 -15.59
CA HIS A 124 -14.49 -18.92 -15.68
C HIS A 124 -15.93 -18.63 -15.24
N GLY A 125 -16.89 -18.76 -16.17
CA GLY A 125 -18.29 -18.38 -15.95
C GLY A 125 -18.96 -19.07 -14.76
N ALA A 126 -18.69 -20.36 -14.53
CA ALA A 126 -19.24 -21.09 -13.38
C ALA A 126 -18.67 -20.59 -12.04
N VAL A 127 -17.38 -20.21 -12.01
CA VAL A 127 -16.75 -19.67 -10.79
C VAL A 127 -17.31 -18.30 -10.48
N SER A 128 -17.38 -17.41 -11.48
CA SER A 128 -17.96 -16.07 -11.34
C SER A 128 -19.40 -16.12 -10.84
N THR A 129 -20.24 -16.98 -11.45
CA THR A 129 -21.64 -17.15 -11.02
C THR A 129 -21.75 -17.69 -9.60
N PHE A 130 -20.94 -18.69 -9.25
CA PHE A 130 -20.90 -19.22 -7.88
C PHE A 130 -20.48 -18.15 -6.86
N CYS A 131 -19.41 -17.41 -7.15
CA CYS A 131 -18.91 -16.35 -6.27
C CYS A 131 -19.96 -15.24 -6.07
N PHE A 132 -20.63 -14.80 -7.15
CA PHE A 132 -21.71 -13.82 -7.06
C PHE A 132 -22.85 -14.30 -6.16
N GLN A 133 -23.34 -15.52 -6.38
CA GLN A 133 -24.40 -16.11 -5.54
C GLN A 133 -23.94 -16.26 -4.08
N ARG A 134 -22.69 -16.65 -3.86
CA ARG A 134 -22.10 -16.81 -2.53
C ARG A 134 -21.98 -15.47 -1.79
N LEU A 135 -21.51 -14.42 -2.46
CA LEU A 135 -21.41 -13.08 -1.89
C LEU A 135 -22.80 -12.53 -1.52
N ARG A 136 -23.78 -12.70 -2.40
CA ARG A 136 -25.17 -12.31 -2.11
C ARG A 136 -25.74 -13.07 -0.91
N LEU A 137 -25.48 -14.38 -0.82
CA LEU A 137 -25.88 -15.19 0.33
C LEU A 137 -25.21 -14.71 1.62
N LEU A 138 -23.92 -14.34 1.58
CA LEU A 138 -23.21 -13.81 2.75
C LEU A 138 -23.81 -12.47 3.20
N GLN A 139 -24.11 -11.56 2.27
CA GLN A 139 -24.79 -10.31 2.59
C GLN A 139 -26.15 -10.56 3.25
N THR A 140 -27.00 -11.39 2.65
CA THR A 140 -28.33 -11.70 3.20
C THR A 140 -28.24 -12.38 4.57
N LYS A 141 -27.23 -13.24 4.79
CA LYS A 141 -26.97 -13.83 6.11
C LYS A 141 -26.61 -12.77 7.15
N PHE A 142 -25.79 -11.80 6.77
CA PHE A 142 -25.44 -10.68 7.65
C PHE A 142 -26.65 -9.81 7.95
N ASP A 143 -27.47 -9.47 6.95
CA ASP A 143 -28.69 -8.68 7.14
C ASP A 143 -29.68 -9.38 8.09
N LEU A 144 -29.89 -10.69 7.90
CA LEU A 144 -30.73 -11.50 8.78
C LEU A 144 -30.17 -11.57 10.20
N PHE A 145 -28.84 -11.72 10.32
CA PHE A 145 -28.17 -11.70 11.61
C PHE A 145 -28.39 -10.38 12.34
N MET A 146 -28.22 -9.24 11.65
CA MET A 146 -28.49 -7.91 12.22
C MET A 146 -29.96 -7.79 12.65
N MET A 147 -30.92 -8.19 11.83
CA MET A 147 -32.35 -8.12 12.19
C MET A 147 -32.69 -8.96 13.43
N ALA A 148 -32.02 -10.10 13.63
CA ALA A 148 -32.29 -10.99 14.76
C ALA A 148 -31.52 -10.62 16.03
N ASN A 149 -30.35 -9.98 15.91
CA ASN A 149 -29.41 -9.79 17.03
C ASN A 149 -29.11 -8.33 17.36
N PHE A 150 -29.69 -7.36 16.64
CA PHE A 150 -29.42 -5.93 16.86
C PHE A 150 -29.58 -5.51 18.33
N ASP A 151 -30.69 -5.87 18.97
CA ASP A 151 -30.94 -5.50 20.37
C ASP A 151 -29.96 -6.19 21.34
N HIS A 152 -29.52 -7.42 21.01
CA HIS A 152 -28.51 -8.14 21.78
C HIS A 152 -27.15 -7.47 21.69
N GLU A 153 -26.69 -7.12 20.47
CA GLU A 153 -25.41 -6.40 20.28
C GLU A 153 -25.44 -5.02 20.95
N MET A 154 -26.57 -4.31 20.87
CA MET A 154 -26.74 -3.02 21.54
C MET A 154 -26.65 -3.17 23.06
N GLN A 155 -27.30 -4.17 23.64
CA GLN A 155 -27.21 -4.45 25.08
C GLN A 155 -25.79 -4.84 25.50
N GLU A 156 -25.10 -5.65 24.70
CA GLU A 156 -23.70 -6.01 24.95
C GLU A 156 -22.79 -4.77 24.93
N GLN A 157 -22.96 -3.85 23.96
CA GLN A 157 -22.23 -2.58 23.94
C GLN A 157 -22.54 -1.73 25.17
N MET A 158 -23.81 -1.59 25.56
CA MET A 158 -24.21 -0.86 26.77
C MET A 158 -23.68 -1.49 28.06
N SER A 159 -23.44 -2.81 28.07
CA SER A 159 -22.90 -3.53 29.22
C SER A 159 -21.42 -3.25 29.49
N VAL A 160 -20.71 -2.66 28.53
CA VAL A 160 -19.30 -2.28 28.66
C VAL A 160 -19.21 -0.78 29.02
N PRO A 161 -19.21 -0.42 30.32
CA PRO A 161 -19.19 0.97 30.73
C PRO A 161 -17.89 1.64 30.24
N HIS A 162 -18.00 2.94 29.93
CA HIS A 162 -16.87 3.75 29.47
C HIS A 162 -16.18 3.22 28.20
N ARG A 163 -16.85 2.43 27.36
CA ARG A 163 -16.44 2.17 25.97
C ARG A 163 -17.49 2.69 25.02
N ASP A 164 -17.07 3.59 24.15
CA ASP A 164 -17.92 4.22 23.15
C ASP A 164 -17.04 4.61 21.96
N PHE A 165 -17.65 4.97 20.84
CA PHE A 165 -16.96 5.28 19.60
C PHE A 165 -15.81 6.29 19.79
N TYR A 166 -15.91 7.23 20.73
CA TYR A 166 -14.84 8.21 20.98
C TYR A 166 -13.54 7.60 21.52
N ASN A 167 -13.60 6.49 22.28
CA ASN A 167 -12.45 5.88 22.96
C ASN A 167 -11.92 4.58 22.34
N VAL A 168 -12.54 4.14 21.25
CA VAL A 168 -11.98 3.10 20.38
C VAL A 168 -10.81 3.70 19.62
N ARG A 169 -9.66 3.00 19.60
CA ARG A 169 -8.52 3.43 18.76
C ARG A 169 -8.89 3.25 17.30
N LYS A 170 -8.76 4.33 16.54
CA LYS A 170 -9.04 4.42 15.12
C LYS A 170 -7.74 4.74 14.41
N VAL A 171 -7.49 4.03 13.31
CA VAL A 171 -6.28 4.21 12.50
C VAL A 171 -6.72 4.65 11.12
N ASP A 172 -6.27 5.82 10.69
CA ASP A 172 -6.31 6.20 9.28
C ASP A 172 -5.17 5.49 8.56
N THR A 173 -5.50 4.40 7.87
CA THR A 173 -4.55 3.56 7.13
C THR A 173 -4.26 4.07 5.72
N HIS A 174 -5.04 5.05 5.22
CA HIS A 174 -4.90 5.55 3.86
C HIS A 174 -4.94 7.07 3.73
N ILE A 175 -3.78 7.70 3.96
CA ILE A 175 -3.63 9.15 3.81
C ILE A 175 -2.26 9.54 3.22
N HIS A 176 -2.27 10.40 2.20
CA HIS A 176 -1.05 11.03 1.68
C HIS A 176 -0.64 12.18 2.59
N HIS A 177 0.64 12.26 2.99
CA HIS A 177 1.13 13.28 3.91
C HIS A 177 0.85 14.71 3.43
N SER A 178 1.07 14.98 2.13
CA SER A 178 0.78 16.28 1.51
C SER A 178 -0.71 16.67 1.54
N ALA A 179 -1.60 15.70 1.77
CA ALA A 179 -3.05 15.85 1.91
C ALA A 179 -3.54 15.88 3.36
N ALA A 180 -2.65 15.61 4.34
CA ALA A 180 -3.07 15.34 5.70
C ALA A 180 -3.65 16.56 6.44
N MET A 181 -3.35 17.75 5.92
CA MET A 181 -3.70 19.02 6.53
C MET A 181 -5.08 19.47 6.07
N ASN A 182 -5.89 19.96 7.01
CA ASN A 182 -7.12 20.64 6.64
C ASN A 182 -6.79 21.90 5.83
N ALA A 183 -7.51 22.13 4.73
CA ALA A 183 -7.37 23.32 3.88
C ALA A 183 -7.35 24.65 4.66
N LYS A 184 -8.20 24.78 5.69
CA LYS A 184 -8.25 25.98 6.55
C LYS A 184 -6.98 26.14 7.39
N HIS A 185 -6.42 25.03 7.86
CA HIS A 185 -5.17 25.03 8.62
C HIS A 185 -4.00 25.43 7.72
N LEU A 186 -3.89 24.82 6.54
CA LEU A 186 -2.86 25.17 5.55
C LEU A 186 -2.96 26.65 5.13
N LEU A 187 -4.16 27.16 4.85
CA LEU A 187 -4.37 28.57 4.52
C LEU A 187 -3.90 29.51 5.64
N ARG A 188 -4.27 29.20 6.88
CA ARG A 188 -3.85 29.97 8.07
C ARG A 188 -2.33 29.95 8.22
N PHE A 189 -1.71 28.80 7.98
CA PHE A 189 -0.26 28.62 8.03
C PHE A 189 0.45 29.47 6.97
N ILE A 190 0.01 29.40 5.71
CA ILE A 190 0.55 30.23 4.62
C ILE A 190 0.43 31.72 4.96
N LYS A 191 -0.74 32.17 5.41
CA LYS A 191 -0.94 33.59 5.82
C LYS A 191 -0.01 34.02 6.94
N LYS A 192 0.18 33.16 7.96
CA LYS A 192 1.10 33.41 9.07
C LYS A 192 2.52 33.57 8.54
N LYS A 193 2.99 32.64 7.70
CA LYS A 193 4.34 32.67 7.12
C LYS A 193 4.62 33.87 6.25
N VAL A 194 3.69 34.26 5.39
CA VAL A 194 3.88 35.47 4.57
C VAL A 194 3.97 36.74 5.43
N LYS A 195 3.27 36.78 6.57
CA LYS A 195 3.31 37.92 7.49
C LYS A 195 4.57 37.98 8.35
N THR A 196 5.07 36.83 8.83
CA THR A 196 6.20 36.77 9.77
C THR A 196 7.55 36.52 9.11
N CYS A 197 7.57 35.79 8.00
CA CYS A 197 8.74 35.22 7.33
C CYS A 197 8.80 35.65 5.86
N GLY A 198 8.38 36.89 5.56
CA GLY A 198 8.29 37.39 4.19
C GLY A 198 9.65 37.49 3.46
N ASP A 199 10.73 37.69 4.21
CA ASP A 199 12.08 37.89 3.69
C ASP A 199 12.86 36.56 3.51
N ASP A 200 12.26 35.42 3.88
CA ASP A 200 12.88 34.11 3.73
C ASP A 200 13.06 33.77 2.24
N VAL A 201 14.26 33.30 1.88
CA VAL A 201 14.59 32.88 0.51
C VAL A 201 14.01 31.48 0.26
N VAL A 202 12.96 31.42 -0.57
CA VAL A 202 12.17 30.19 -0.76
C VAL A 202 12.48 29.47 -2.06
N LEU A 203 12.98 30.20 -3.07
CA LEU A 203 13.25 29.68 -4.40
C LEU A 203 14.50 30.36 -4.99
N ARG A 204 15.13 29.70 -5.96
CA ARG A 204 16.15 30.30 -6.83
C ARG A 204 15.70 30.22 -8.28
N ARG A 205 15.51 31.37 -8.93
CA ARG A 205 15.21 31.46 -10.37
C ARG A 205 16.40 32.07 -11.10
N GLY A 206 17.00 31.31 -12.02
CA GLY A 206 18.15 31.79 -12.81
C GLY A 206 19.35 32.22 -11.95
N GLY A 207 19.56 31.55 -10.81
CA GLY A 207 20.62 31.88 -9.84
C GLY A 207 20.31 33.03 -8.88
N LYS A 208 19.22 33.77 -9.07
CA LYS A 208 18.79 34.83 -8.14
C LYS A 208 17.90 34.25 -7.02
N PRO A 209 18.18 34.59 -5.74
CA PRO A 209 17.28 34.24 -4.64
C PRO A 209 15.96 35.01 -4.79
N VAL A 210 14.85 34.31 -4.62
CA VAL A 210 13.49 34.88 -4.59
C VAL A 210 12.95 34.70 -3.18
N THR A 211 12.57 35.81 -2.55
CA THR A 211 11.96 35.81 -1.22
C THR A 211 10.50 35.40 -1.26
N LEU A 212 9.93 34.98 -0.12
CA LEU A 212 8.51 34.64 -0.03
C LEU A 212 7.63 35.84 -0.45
N LYS A 213 8.00 37.05 -0.06
CA LYS A 213 7.28 38.28 -0.41
C LYS A 213 7.32 38.58 -1.90
N GLU A 214 8.48 38.41 -2.54
CA GLU A 214 8.63 38.54 -3.99
C GLU A 214 7.84 37.47 -4.74
N LEU A 215 7.84 36.23 -4.26
CA LEU A 215 7.05 35.15 -4.85
C LEU A 215 5.55 35.48 -4.85
N PHE A 216 5.01 35.97 -3.73
CA PHE A 216 3.60 36.40 -3.67
C PHE A 216 3.33 37.65 -4.52
N GLY A 217 4.31 38.55 -4.65
CA GLY A 217 4.26 39.70 -5.56
C GLY A 217 4.17 39.29 -7.02
N ASP A 218 5.01 38.35 -7.47
CA ASP A 218 5.03 37.80 -8.83
C ASP A 218 3.71 37.10 -9.18
N LEU A 219 3.10 36.42 -8.21
CA LEU A 219 1.83 35.72 -8.38
C LEU A 219 0.63 36.67 -8.44
N GLY A 220 0.81 37.96 -8.10
CA GLY A 220 -0.26 38.94 -8.07
C GLY A 220 -1.34 38.67 -7.01
N VAL A 221 -1.01 37.88 -5.96
CA VAL A 221 -1.97 37.51 -4.91
C VAL A 221 -1.57 38.18 -3.60
N SER A 222 -2.42 39.09 -3.11
CA SER A 222 -2.21 39.68 -1.78
C SER A 222 -2.48 38.65 -0.68
N PRO A 223 -1.69 38.62 0.41
CA PRO A 223 -1.91 37.71 1.55
C PRO A 223 -3.29 37.87 2.22
N THR A 224 -3.89 39.07 2.12
CA THR A 224 -5.25 39.34 2.61
C THR A 224 -6.32 38.64 1.79
N ASP A 225 -6.06 38.47 0.50
CA ASP A 225 -7.02 38.03 -0.51
C ASP A 225 -6.98 36.50 -0.70
N LEU A 226 -6.02 35.83 -0.05
CA LEU A 226 -6.00 34.37 0.03
C LEU A 226 -7.24 33.85 0.77
N SER A 227 -8.16 33.23 0.06
CA SER A 227 -9.34 32.56 0.62
C SER A 227 -9.27 31.05 0.37
N LEU A 228 -10.18 30.29 0.99
CA LEU A 228 -10.34 28.86 0.71
C LEU A 228 -10.73 28.63 -0.75
N ASP A 229 -11.54 29.52 -1.33
CA ASP A 229 -11.98 29.44 -2.73
C ASP A 229 -10.79 29.58 -3.69
N HIS A 230 -9.83 30.43 -3.35
CA HIS A 230 -8.62 30.63 -4.15
C HIS A 230 -7.66 29.43 -4.07
N MET A 231 -7.73 28.64 -2.99
CA MET A 231 -6.88 27.44 -2.82
C MET A 231 -7.26 26.29 -3.76
N ASN A 232 -8.45 26.32 -4.37
CA ASN A 232 -8.94 25.31 -5.33
C ASN A 232 -8.85 23.85 -4.83
N VAL A 233 -9.10 23.66 -3.53
CA VAL A 233 -8.99 22.37 -2.82
C VAL A 233 -10.32 21.64 -2.66
N THR A 234 -11.41 22.16 -3.25
CA THR A 234 -12.75 21.57 -3.19
C THR A 234 -12.79 20.22 -3.90
N ALA A 235 -13.27 19.17 -3.22
CA ALA A 235 -13.54 17.89 -3.86
C ALA A 235 -14.82 18.00 -4.73
N ASP A 236 -14.74 17.62 -6.00
CA ASP A 236 -15.85 17.64 -6.95
C ASP A 236 -15.91 16.30 -7.71
N GLN A 237 -17.05 16.01 -8.35
CA GLN A 237 -17.22 14.79 -9.13
C GLN A 237 -16.18 14.66 -10.26
N THR A 238 -15.58 15.78 -10.68
CA THR A 238 -14.61 15.79 -11.77
C THR A 238 -13.21 15.32 -11.38
N VAL A 239 -12.97 15.06 -10.10
CA VAL A 239 -11.76 14.41 -9.58
C VAL A 239 -11.90 12.90 -9.45
N PHE A 240 -13.13 12.39 -9.41
CA PHE A 240 -13.37 10.95 -9.36
C PHE A 240 -12.80 10.31 -10.64
N ASN A 241 -11.99 9.27 -10.48
CA ASN A 241 -11.28 8.56 -11.56
C ASN A 241 -10.29 9.41 -12.39
N ARG A 242 -9.92 10.62 -11.95
CA ARG A 242 -9.00 11.53 -12.64
C ARG A 242 -7.86 11.95 -11.73
N PHE A 243 -6.85 11.08 -11.64
CA PHE A 243 -5.69 11.26 -10.77
C PHE A 243 -4.85 12.51 -11.14
N ASP A 244 -4.89 12.95 -12.41
CA ASP A 244 -4.25 14.20 -12.84
C ASP A 244 -4.91 15.44 -12.21
N ARG A 245 -6.24 15.48 -12.17
CA ARG A 245 -7.01 16.54 -11.49
C ARG A 245 -6.88 16.44 -9.98
N PHE A 246 -6.83 15.23 -9.43
CA PHE A 246 -6.50 15.00 -8.02
C PHE A 246 -5.12 15.58 -7.67
N ASN A 247 -4.10 15.30 -8.50
CA ASN A 247 -2.75 15.83 -8.30
C ASN A 247 -2.66 17.35 -8.41
N GLN A 248 -3.49 17.96 -9.26
CA GLN A 248 -3.59 19.41 -9.36
C GLN A 248 -4.18 20.03 -8.10
N LYS A 249 -5.05 19.33 -7.36
CA LYS A 249 -5.55 19.81 -6.06
C LYS A 249 -4.50 19.86 -4.96
N TYR A 250 -3.36 19.20 -5.14
CA TYR A 250 -2.18 19.40 -4.29
C TYR A 250 -1.38 20.66 -4.61
N ASN A 251 -1.74 21.42 -5.65
CA ASN A 251 -1.10 22.69 -5.96
C ASN A 251 -1.91 23.84 -5.32
N PRO A 252 -1.46 24.43 -4.19
CA PRO A 252 -2.15 25.59 -3.62
C PRO A 252 -2.20 26.71 -4.67
N LEU A 253 -3.38 27.30 -4.86
CA LEU A 253 -3.63 28.36 -5.85
C LEU A 253 -3.38 27.93 -7.32
N ASN A 254 -3.33 26.62 -7.62
CA ASN A 254 -2.87 26.07 -8.91
C ASN A 254 -1.43 26.48 -9.28
N GLN A 255 -0.62 26.92 -8.31
CA GLN A 255 0.76 27.34 -8.55
C GLN A 255 1.75 26.24 -8.11
N PRO A 256 2.55 25.68 -9.04
CA PRO A 256 3.50 24.60 -8.72
C PRO A 256 4.62 25.07 -7.78
N ASP A 257 4.92 26.37 -7.79
CA ASP A 257 5.93 26.98 -6.94
C ASP A 257 5.50 26.97 -5.47
N LEU A 258 4.23 27.32 -5.17
CA LEU A 258 3.71 27.27 -3.81
C LEU A 258 3.66 25.84 -3.27
N ARG A 259 3.33 24.85 -4.11
CA ARG A 259 3.44 23.43 -3.73
C ARG A 259 4.87 23.06 -3.38
N THR A 260 5.84 23.52 -4.17
CA THR A 260 7.25 23.20 -3.93
C THR A 260 7.75 23.83 -2.63
N VAL A 261 7.32 25.05 -2.32
CA VAL A 261 7.71 25.74 -1.07
C VAL A 261 7.03 25.14 0.17
N PHE A 262 5.72 24.89 0.13
CA PHE A 262 4.95 24.51 1.33
C PHE A 262 4.69 23.00 1.48
N LEU A 263 4.69 22.23 0.39
CA LEU A 263 4.22 20.84 0.36
C LEU A 263 5.24 19.84 -0.21
N LYS A 264 6.50 20.24 -0.41
CA LYS A 264 7.59 19.32 -0.74
C LYS A 264 8.67 19.32 0.34
N THR A 265 9.26 18.15 0.55
CA THR A 265 10.41 17.94 1.44
C THR A 265 11.71 18.42 0.80
N ASP A 266 11.85 18.20 -0.51
CA ASP A 266 13.02 18.60 -1.30
C ASP A 266 12.77 19.96 -1.97
N ASN A 267 13.23 21.02 -1.30
CA ASN A 267 13.20 22.41 -1.79
C ASN A 267 14.41 23.21 -1.26
N GLU A 268 14.54 24.48 -1.67
CA GLU A 268 15.68 25.36 -1.28
C GLU A 268 15.84 25.48 0.24
N MET A 269 14.73 25.44 0.99
CA MET A 269 14.71 25.52 2.45
C MET A 269 14.71 24.14 3.13
N GLN A 270 15.04 23.08 2.39
CA GLN A 270 15.11 21.69 2.88
C GLN A 270 13.81 21.25 3.58
N GLY A 271 12.66 21.72 3.10
CA GLY A 271 11.35 21.32 3.61
C GLY A 271 10.99 21.89 4.98
N SER A 272 11.62 22.98 5.42
CA SER A 272 11.40 23.59 6.74
C SER A 272 9.93 23.93 7.02
N TYR A 273 9.24 24.56 6.06
CA TYR A 273 7.83 24.90 6.21
C TYR A 273 6.93 23.69 6.28
N LEU A 274 7.21 22.65 5.47
CA LEU A 274 6.47 21.40 5.51
C LEU A 274 6.68 20.68 6.85
N ALA A 275 7.91 20.70 7.38
CA ALA A 275 8.22 20.13 8.68
C ALA A 275 7.47 20.84 9.82
N GLU A 276 7.39 22.17 9.80
CA GLU A 276 6.69 22.94 10.82
C GLU A 276 5.19 22.65 10.85
N ILE A 277 4.52 22.64 9.70
CA ILE A 277 3.09 22.29 9.68
C ILE A 277 2.88 20.81 10.03
N THR A 278 3.81 19.92 9.65
CA THR A 278 3.75 18.51 10.05
C THR A 278 3.89 18.36 11.56
N ARG A 279 4.72 19.18 12.22
CA ARG A 279 4.80 19.24 13.68
C ARG A 279 3.46 19.60 14.29
N GLU A 280 2.82 20.68 13.79
CA GLU A 280 1.50 21.09 14.27
C GLU A 280 0.46 19.95 14.15
N LEU A 281 0.52 19.15 13.07
CA LEU A 281 -0.36 17.99 12.88
C LEU A 281 -0.03 16.82 13.81
N LEU A 282 1.25 16.59 14.10
CA LEU A 282 1.67 15.55 15.05
C LEU A 282 1.22 15.91 16.46
N ASP A 283 1.34 17.18 16.86
CA ASP A 283 0.89 17.67 18.16
C ASP A 283 -0.63 17.47 18.31
N ASP A 284 -1.42 17.83 17.29
CA ASP A 284 -2.88 17.59 17.26
C ASP A 284 -3.24 16.09 17.35
N LEU A 285 -2.41 15.22 16.76
CA LEU A 285 -2.60 13.76 16.78
C LEU A 285 -2.19 13.15 18.13
N GLU A 286 -1.20 13.71 18.82
CA GLU A 286 -0.78 13.31 20.17
C GLU A 286 -1.82 13.69 21.23
N ASP A 287 -2.41 14.89 21.09
CA ASP A 287 -3.55 15.31 21.90
C ASP A 287 -4.78 14.38 21.68
N SER A 288 -4.93 13.87 20.46
CA SER A 288 -5.97 12.94 20.06
C SER A 288 -5.64 11.48 20.42
N LYS A 289 -5.66 11.12 21.71
CA LYS A 289 -5.30 9.79 22.26
C LYS A 289 -5.78 8.54 21.50
N TYR A 290 -6.94 8.60 20.84
CA TYR A 290 -7.57 7.45 20.17
C TYR A 290 -7.45 7.49 18.65
N GLN A 291 -6.76 8.48 18.09
CA GLN A 291 -6.56 8.62 16.66
C GLN A 291 -5.11 8.31 16.32
N HIS A 292 -4.94 7.49 15.30
CA HIS A 292 -3.64 7.11 14.77
C HIS A 292 -3.67 7.28 13.26
N ALA A 293 -2.51 7.49 12.65
CA ALA A 293 -2.43 7.68 11.21
C ALA A 293 -1.18 7.03 10.61
N GLU A 294 -1.34 6.53 9.38
CA GLU A 294 -0.26 6.05 8.53
C GLU A 294 -0.08 6.99 7.33
N TRP A 295 0.81 7.96 7.48
CA TRP A 295 1.06 8.98 6.47
C TRP A 295 2.03 8.48 5.39
N ARG A 296 1.68 8.71 4.13
CA ARG A 296 2.53 8.34 2.99
C ARG A 296 3.49 9.45 2.58
N LEU A 297 4.79 9.12 2.51
CA LEU A 297 5.85 9.94 1.96
C LEU A 297 6.38 9.34 0.65
N SER A 298 6.69 10.18 -0.32
CA SER A 298 7.14 9.73 -1.64
C SER A 298 8.65 9.49 -1.67
N ILE A 299 9.05 8.35 -2.21
CA ILE A 299 10.41 8.13 -2.75
C ILE A 299 10.25 7.82 -4.23
N TYR A 300 10.92 8.61 -5.06
CA TYR A 300 10.75 8.56 -6.51
C TYR A 300 11.71 7.59 -7.18
N GLY A 301 12.83 7.24 -6.51
CA GLY A 301 13.82 6.32 -7.05
C GLY A 301 14.68 6.96 -8.14
N ARG A 302 14.83 8.29 -8.15
CA ARG A 302 15.69 9.00 -9.13
C ARG A 302 17.16 9.00 -8.71
N ASN A 303 17.42 9.00 -7.41
CA ASN A 303 18.76 9.03 -6.84
C ASN A 303 18.78 8.28 -5.50
N ARG A 304 19.86 7.55 -5.21
CA ARG A 304 20.11 6.88 -3.92
C ARG A 304 20.09 7.84 -2.74
N ALA A 305 20.49 9.09 -2.96
CA ALA A 305 20.50 10.12 -1.92
C ALA A 305 19.10 10.53 -1.41
N GLU A 306 18.02 10.17 -2.13
CA GLU A 306 16.64 10.50 -1.71
C GLU A 306 16.32 9.93 -0.30
N TRP A 307 16.75 8.71 -0.02
CA TRP A 307 16.58 8.10 1.30
C TRP A 307 17.27 8.89 2.40
N ARG A 308 18.51 9.31 2.17
CA ARG A 308 19.28 10.08 3.15
C ARG A 308 18.64 11.45 3.40
N SER A 309 18.26 12.16 2.34
CA SER A 309 17.60 13.46 2.45
C SER A 309 16.27 13.36 3.19
N LEU A 310 15.46 12.34 2.89
CA LEU A 310 14.17 12.14 3.55
C LEU A 310 14.33 11.73 5.02
N ALA A 311 15.24 10.80 5.31
CA ALA A 311 15.54 10.38 6.68
C ALA A 311 16.04 11.56 7.53
N LYS A 312 16.96 12.36 6.99
CA LYS A 312 17.45 13.57 7.63
C LYS A 312 16.32 14.57 7.90
N TRP A 313 15.44 14.79 6.93
CA TRP A 313 14.27 15.66 7.12
C TRP A 313 13.36 15.16 8.25
N VAL A 314 13.08 13.86 8.34
CA VAL A 314 12.25 13.32 9.43
C VAL A 314 12.95 13.45 10.78
N LEU A 315 14.23 13.10 10.89
CA LEU A 315 14.95 13.06 12.16
C LEU A 315 15.36 14.45 12.68
N ASP A 316 15.92 15.31 11.82
CA ASP A 316 16.40 16.65 12.22
C ASP A 316 15.23 17.50 12.73
N TYR A 317 14.08 17.43 12.04
CA TYR A 317 12.88 18.11 12.47
C TYR A 317 12.09 17.35 13.54
N LYS A 318 12.52 16.14 13.95
CA LYS A 318 11.93 15.23 14.96
C LYS A 318 10.55 14.66 14.65
N LEU A 319 10.19 14.49 13.37
CA LEU A 319 8.82 14.24 12.85
C LEU A 319 8.34 12.79 13.10
N VAL A 320 8.45 12.35 14.34
CA VAL A 320 8.07 11.02 14.81
C VAL A 320 7.15 11.19 16.00
N SER A 321 6.08 10.39 16.04
CA SER A 321 5.12 10.35 17.14
C SER A 321 4.71 8.90 17.42
N PRO A 322 4.35 8.53 18.67
CA PRO A 322 3.77 7.21 18.96
C PRO A 322 2.46 6.95 18.23
N ASN A 323 1.70 7.99 17.87
CA ASN A 323 0.40 7.84 17.22
C ASN A 323 0.50 7.78 15.68
N GLN A 324 1.70 7.92 15.11
CA GLN A 324 1.91 8.03 13.68
C GLN A 324 2.97 7.05 13.19
N ARG A 325 2.74 6.47 12.01
CA ARG A 325 3.75 5.69 11.28
C ARG A 325 3.87 6.16 9.84
N TRP A 326 5.07 6.04 9.29
CA TRP A 326 5.33 6.43 7.91
C TRP A 326 5.11 5.23 6.98
N MET A 327 4.55 5.50 5.82
CA MET A 327 4.50 4.57 4.70
C MET A 327 5.23 5.20 3.52
N ILE A 328 6.03 4.41 2.80
CA ILE A 328 6.75 4.92 1.64
C ILE A 328 5.94 4.60 0.38
N GLN A 329 5.50 5.64 -0.32
CA GLN A 329 4.88 5.49 -1.62
C GLN A 329 5.90 5.66 -2.75
N ILE A 330 5.86 4.78 -3.73
CA ILE A 330 6.74 4.79 -4.90
C ILE A 330 5.90 5.12 -6.13
N PRO A 331 6.02 6.34 -6.68
CA PRO A 331 5.31 6.72 -7.88
C PRO A 331 5.80 5.96 -9.12
N ARG A 332 4.89 5.37 -9.91
CA ARG A 332 5.21 4.61 -11.14
C ARG A 332 5.51 5.52 -12.33
N LEU A 333 6.45 6.46 -12.17
CA LEU A 333 6.75 7.52 -13.13
C LEU A 333 8.05 7.30 -13.92
N TYR A 334 8.48 6.05 -14.12
CA TYR A 334 9.72 5.73 -14.83
C TYR A 334 9.83 6.40 -16.21
N SER A 335 8.76 6.39 -17.00
CA SER A 335 8.77 7.02 -18.34
C SER A 335 9.12 8.52 -18.30
N VAL A 336 8.69 9.23 -17.24
CA VAL A 336 8.99 10.65 -17.04
C VAL A 336 10.47 10.85 -16.69
N TYR A 337 11.02 10.02 -15.79
CA TYR A 337 12.43 10.10 -15.39
C TYR A 337 13.38 9.62 -16.47
N ARG A 338 12.92 8.70 -17.31
CA ARG A 338 13.64 8.27 -18.51
C ARG A 338 13.68 9.38 -19.55
N ALA A 339 12.55 10.05 -19.80
CA ALA A 339 12.48 11.19 -20.72
C ALA A 339 13.34 12.39 -20.26
N SER A 340 13.49 12.59 -18.95
CA SER A 340 14.37 13.62 -18.39
C SER A 340 15.86 13.22 -18.34
N GLY A 341 16.21 11.99 -18.73
CA GLY A 341 17.57 11.48 -18.71
C GLY A 341 18.13 11.18 -17.33
N GLN A 342 17.28 11.12 -16.29
CA GLN A 342 17.69 10.83 -14.91
C GLN A 342 17.95 9.33 -14.67
N LEU A 343 17.29 8.46 -15.44
CA LEU A 343 17.42 7.00 -15.33
C LEU A 343 17.87 6.36 -16.64
N GLY A 344 18.80 5.41 -16.55
CA GLY A 344 19.33 4.61 -17.65
C GLY A 344 18.45 3.41 -18.00
N CYS A 345 17.96 2.71 -16.99
CA CYS A 345 17.09 1.55 -17.11
C CYS A 345 16.18 1.42 -15.88
N PHE A 346 15.24 0.47 -15.91
CA PHE A 346 14.37 0.22 -14.76
C PHE A 346 15.14 -0.30 -13.54
N GLN A 347 16.24 -1.03 -13.75
CA GLN A 347 17.13 -1.46 -12.66
C GLN A 347 17.65 -0.26 -11.85
N ASP A 348 17.99 0.86 -12.49
CA ASP A 348 18.49 2.03 -11.77
C ASP A 348 17.45 2.57 -10.77
N MET A 349 16.16 2.51 -11.13
CA MET A 349 15.06 2.88 -10.24
C MET A 349 14.99 1.93 -9.03
N LEU A 350 15.06 0.62 -9.28
CA LEU A 350 15.05 -0.41 -8.23
C LEU A 350 16.26 -0.26 -7.31
N ASP A 351 17.45 -0.02 -7.87
CA ASP A 351 18.67 0.22 -7.11
C ASP A 351 18.54 1.44 -6.21
N ASN A 352 18.03 2.54 -6.74
CA ASN A 352 17.82 3.78 -5.98
C ASN A 352 16.82 3.61 -4.82
N VAL A 353 15.86 2.70 -4.97
CA VAL A 353 14.88 2.40 -3.92
C VAL A 353 15.44 1.40 -2.91
N PHE A 354 15.99 0.27 -3.33
CA PHE A 354 16.29 -0.85 -2.44
C PHE A 354 17.73 -0.86 -1.90
N VAL A 355 18.73 -0.46 -2.68
CA VAL A 355 20.14 -0.53 -2.26
C VAL A 355 20.37 0.24 -0.95
N PRO A 356 19.92 1.51 -0.79
CA PRO A 356 20.12 2.24 0.47
C PRO A 356 19.47 1.56 1.68
N MET A 357 18.35 0.85 1.48
CA MET A 357 17.68 0.13 2.55
C MET A 357 18.45 -1.12 2.98
N PHE A 358 18.99 -1.86 2.02
CA PHE A 358 19.82 -3.03 2.30
C PHE A 358 21.14 -2.63 2.95
N GLU A 359 21.80 -1.58 2.45
CA GLU A 359 23.02 -1.03 3.04
C GLU A 359 22.78 -0.59 4.49
N ALA A 360 21.72 0.17 4.77
CA ALA A 360 21.38 0.59 6.14
C ALA A 360 20.93 -0.56 7.05
N THR A 361 20.46 -1.68 6.48
CA THR A 361 20.11 -2.88 7.25
C THR A 361 21.35 -3.72 7.59
N LEU A 362 22.33 -3.79 6.68
CA LEU A 362 23.57 -4.55 6.87
C LEU A 362 24.62 -3.79 7.69
N ASP A 363 24.68 -2.46 7.52
CA ASP A 363 25.56 -1.55 8.25
C ASP A 363 24.77 -0.33 8.78
N PRO A 364 24.09 -0.48 9.94
CA PRO A 364 23.38 0.63 10.57
C PRO A 364 24.31 1.76 11.03
N GLU A 365 25.57 1.48 11.36
CA GLU A 365 26.52 2.49 11.84
C GLU A 365 27.02 3.39 10.71
N GLY A 366 27.18 2.85 9.50
CA GLY A 366 27.51 3.61 8.30
C GLY A 366 26.37 4.52 7.79
N HIS A 367 25.11 4.17 8.11
CA HIS A 367 23.92 4.89 7.67
C HIS A 367 22.90 5.11 8.80
N PRO A 368 23.29 5.80 9.90
CA PRO A 368 22.47 5.87 11.11
C PRO A 368 21.13 6.55 10.88
N GLU A 369 21.09 7.62 10.06
CA GLU A 369 19.86 8.36 9.80
C GLU A 369 18.83 7.48 9.07
N VAL A 370 19.29 6.71 8.07
CA VAL A 370 18.40 5.82 7.29
C VAL A 370 17.97 4.63 8.14
N ALA A 371 18.88 4.03 8.91
CA ALA A 371 18.56 2.89 9.77
C ALA A 371 17.50 3.24 10.83
N GLU A 372 17.60 4.40 11.48
CA GLU A 372 16.60 4.88 12.43
C GLU A 372 15.26 5.17 11.74
N PHE A 373 15.27 5.85 10.59
CA PHE A 373 14.05 6.15 9.84
C PHE A 373 13.31 4.88 9.39
N LEU A 374 14.03 3.83 8.96
CA LEU A 374 13.46 2.53 8.63
C LEU A 374 12.71 1.89 9.82
N GLY A 375 13.10 2.19 11.07
CA GLY A 375 12.37 1.75 12.28
C GLY A 375 11.01 2.43 12.46
N HIS A 376 10.76 3.56 11.79
CA HIS A 376 9.51 4.31 11.84
C HIS A 376 8.56 4.01 10.67
N ILE A 377 9.02 3.24 9.68
CA ILE A 377 8.22 2.88 8.49
C ILE A 377 7.41 1.60 8.75
N SER A 378 6.12 1.62 8.42
CA SER A 378 5.22 0.45 8.53
C SER A 378 5.08 -0.33 7.21
N GLY A 379 5.30 0.30 6.06
CA GLY A 379 5.08 -0.35 4.78
C GLY A 379 5.40 0.48 3.55
N PHE A 380 5.11 -0.13 2.40
CA PHE A 380 5.31 0.41 1.06
C PHE A 380 4.02 0.42 0.26
N ASP A 381 3.90 1.44 -0.59
CA ASP A 381 2.79 1.65 -1.51
C ASP A 381 3.36 1.93 -2.92
N SER A 382 2.62 1.56 -3.95
CA SER A 382 2.91 1.84 -5.36
C SER A 382 1.77 2.68 -5.91
N VAL A 383 2.08 3.88 -6.37
CA VAL A 383 1.08 4.92 -6.70
C VAL A 383 1.28 5.43 -8.12
N ASP A 384 0.19 5.64 -8.87
CA ASP A 384 0.12 6.48 -10.08
C ASP A 384 -1.33 6.46 -10.59
N ASP A 385 -1.64 7.24 -11.63
CA ASP A 385 -2.91 7.23 -12.34
C ASP A 385 -3.20 5.85 -12.97
N GLU A 386 -4.01 5.05 -12.28
CA GLU A 386 -4.40 3.70 -12.74
C GLU A 386 -5.14 3.73 -14.08
N SER A 387 -5.74 4.86 -14.48
CA SER A 387 -6.49 4.99 -15.74
C SER A 387 -5.59 5.08 -16.98
N ARG A 388 -4.28 5.32 -16.81
CA ARG A 388 -3.31 5.48 -17.91
C ARG A 388 -2.82 4.17 -18.51
N SER A 389 -3.27 3.02 -18.00
CA SER A 389 -2.94 1.67 -18.48
C SER A 389 -3.50 1.33 -19.88
N ASN A 390 -3.82 2.33 -20.72
CA ASN A 390 -4.46 2.15 -22.03
C ASN A 390 -3.48 1.78 -23.15
N GLU A 391 -2.17 1.70 -22.88
CA GLU A 391 -1.22 1.22 -23.89
C GLU A 391 -1.38 -0.31 -24.06
N PRO A 392 -1.55 -0.83 -25.30
CA PRO A 392 -1.74 -2.26 -25.56
C PRO A 392 -0.65 -3.19 -24.99
N GLY A 393 0.52 -2.62 -24.67
CA GLY A 393 1.64 -3.32 -24.05
C GLY A 393 1.39 -3.78 -22.61
N ASP A 394 0.57 -3.05 -21.84
CA ASP A 394 0.22 -3.38 -20.43
C ASP A 394 -0.72 -4.61 -20.35
N ARG A 395 -1.57 -4.76 -21.38
CA ARG A 395 -2.48 -5.91 -21.56
C ARG A 395 -1.77 -7.19 -21.93
N THR A 396 -0.70 -7.05 -22.70
CA THR A 396 0.04 -8.17 -23.24
C THR A 396 1.07 -8.60 -22.21
N MET A 397 1.33 -9.90 -22.08
CA MET A 397 2.45 -10.47 -21.30
C MET A 397 3.82 -10.07 -21.87
N SER A 398 3.91 -8.93 -22.56
CA SER A 398 5.03 -8.44 -23.35
C SER A 398 6.25 -8.07 -22.51
N SER A 399 6.08 -7.94 -21.19
CA SER A 399 7.19 -7.70 -20.25
C SER A 399 7.96 -8.96 -19.87
N LEU A 400 7.50 -10.16 -20.26
CA LEU A 400 8.12 -11.46 -19.90
C LEU A 400 9.54 -11.63 -20.45
N GLY A 401 9.88 -10.92 -21.53
CA GLY A 401 11.15 -11.10 -22.23
C GLY A 401 12.22 -10.06 -21.91
N ARG A 402 12.02 -9.19 -20.90
CA ARG A 402 12.99 -8.15 -20.56
C ARG A 402 13.23 -8.09 -19.06
N THR A 403 14.48 -8.23 -18.67
CA THR A 403 14.94 -7.96 -17.30
C THR A 403 14.93 -6.45 -17.02
N PRO A 404 14.94 -6.00 -15.75
CA PRO A 404 14.97 -4.58 -15.42
C PRO A 404 16.21 -3.85 -15.96
N GLN A 405 17.33 -4.56 -16.12
CA GLN A 405 18.53 -4.00 -16.77
C GLN A 405 18.30 -3.73 -18.26
N GLU A 406 17.56 -4.62 -18.94
CA GLU A 406 17.27 -4.49 -20.37
C GLU A 406 16.11 -3.55 -20.66
N TRP A 407 15.30 -3.23 -19.65
CA TRP A 407 14.20 -2.26 -19.76
C TRP A 407 14.73 -0.84 -19.88
N THR A 408 15.18 -0.49 -21.08
CA THR A 408 15.70 0.82 -21.48
C THR A 408 14.71 1.64 -22.29
N LEU A 409 13.51 1.10 -22.52
CA LEU A 409 12.43 1.71 -23.29
C LEU A 409 11.95 3.01 -22.66
N HIS A 410 11.43 3.93 -23.48
CA HIS A 410 10.75 5.14 -22.99
C HIS A 410 9.36 4.84 -22.42
N ALA A 411 8.77 3.71 -22.79
CA ALA A 411 7.49 3.26 -22.26
C ALA A 411 7.59 2.87 -20.78
N ASN A 412 6.53 3.13 -20.02
CA ASN A 412 6.44 2.76 -18.62
C ASN A 412 6.29 1.24 -18.49
N PRO A 413 6.97 0.55 -17.54
CA PRO A 413 6.66 -0.84 -17.24
C PRO A 413 5.21 -1.04 -16.82
N SER A 414 4.69 -2.25 -17.05
CA SER A 414 3.32 -2.62 -16.68
C SER A 414 3.08 -2.58 -15.18
N TYR A 415 1.83 -2.39 -14.75
CA TYR A 415 1.46 -2.42 -13.33
C TYR A 415 1.97 -3.70 -12.65
N LYS A 416 1.75 -4.85 -13.30
CA LYS A 416 2.16 -6.18 -12.80
C LYS A 416 3.67 -6.26 -12.59
N TYR A 417 4.44 -5.72 -13.54
CA TYR A 417 5.90 -5.72 -13.51
C TYR A 417 6.44 -4.90 -12.35
N TYR A 418 5.94 -3.67 -12.17
CA TYR A 418 6.29 -2.84 -11.00
C TYR A 418 6.02 -3.58 -9.69
N ASN A 419 4.80 -4.09 -9.53
CA ASN A 419 4.40 -4.73 -8.28
C ASN A 419 5.22 -5.99 -8.00
N PHE A 420 5.55 -6.78 -9.03
CA PHE A 420 6.39 -7.98 -8.87
C PHE A 420 7.78 -7.63 -8.32
N TYR A 421 8.53 -6.74 -8.98
CA TYR A 421 9.89 -6.42 -8.53
C TYR A 421 9.90 -5.69 -7.18
N LEU A 422 8.95 -4.76 -6.96
CA LEU A 422 8.84 -4.07 -5.68
C LEU A 422 8.56 -5.07 -4.55
N GLN A 423 7.60 -5.97 -4.74
CA GLN A 423 7.22 -6.93 -3.71
C GLN A 423 8.31 -7.98 -3.48
N SER A 424 8.88 -8.57 -4.53
CA SER A 424 9.90 -9.61 -4.41
C SER A 424 11.14 -9.08 -3.68
N ASN A 425 11.60 -7.88 -4.02
CA ASN A 425 12.73 -7.24 -3.34
C ASN A 425 12.40 -6.89 -1.88
N LEU A 426 11.18 -6.38 -1.63
CA LEU A 426 10.73 -6.07 -0.27
C LEU A 426 10.63 -7.33 0.60
N ARG A 427 10.22 -8.47 0.04
CA ARG A 427 10.16 -9.77 0.75
C ARG A 427 11.55 -10.27 1.14
N VAL A 428 12.53 -10.19 0.24
CA VAL A 428 13.92 -10.54 0.56
C VAL A 428 14.45 -9.62 1.66
N LEU A 429 14.19 -8.31 1.56
CA LEU A 429 14.57 -7.36 2.60
C LEU A 429 13.90 -7.68 3.95
N ASN A 430 12.60 -7.99 3.96
CA ASN A 430 11.88 -8.36 5.18
C ASN A 430 12.45 -9.63 5.83
N ARG A 431 12.81 -10.66 5.04
CA ARG A 431 13.47 -11.87 5.57
C ARG A 431 14.83 -11.55 6.17
N LEU A 432 15.62 -10.70 5.52
CA LEU A 432 16.90 -10.24 6.06
C LEU A 432 16.69 -9.46 7.37
N ARG A 433 15.77 -8.50 7.38
CA ARG A 433 15.45 -7.69 8.56
C ARG A 433 14.94 -8.55 9.72
N ALA A 434 14.06 -9.52 9.43
CA ALA A 434 13.57 -10.49 10.42
C ALA A 434 14.71 -11.32 11.03
N SER A 435 15.67 -11.80 10.22
CA SER A 435 16.83 -12.56 10.71
C SER A 435 17.73 -11.75 11.64
N LEU A 436 17.80 -10.43 11.44
CA LEU A 436 18.59 -9.50 12.25
C LEU A 436 17.80 -8.87 13.41
N GLY A 437 16.51 -9.23 13.57
CA GLY A 437 15.65 -8.71 14.65
C GLY A 437 15.08 -7.30 14.41
N PHE A 438 15.12 -6.80 13.17
CA PHE A 438 14.52 -5.52 12.78
C PHE A 438 13.05 -5.63 12.39
N ASN A 439 12.34 -4.50 12.33
CA ASN A 439 10.96 -4.43 11.85
C ASN A 439 10.84 -4.80 10.36
N GLN A 440 9.68 -5.33 10.00
CA GLN A 440 9.32 -5.69 8.62
C GLN A 440 8.34 -4.67 8.04
N PHE A 441 8.19 -4.68 6.72
CA PHE A 441 7.36 -3.75 5.98
C PHE A 441 6.21 -4.45 5.28
N HIS A 442 4.99 -3.93 5.39
CA HIS A 442 3.85 -4.41 4.63
C HIS A 442 3.82 -3.82 3.22
N TYR A 443 3.44 -4.61 2.22
CA TYR A 443 3.19 -4.13 0.86
C TYR A 443 1.70 -3.88 0.64
N ARG A 444 1.32 -2.60 0.48
CA ARG A 444 -0.06 -2.15 0.29
C ARG A 444 -0.18 -1.17 -0.89
N PRO A 445 -0.20 -1.67 -2.14
CA PRO A 445 -0.26 -0.83 -3.33
C PRO A 445 -1.64 -0.18 -3.52
N HIS A 446 -1.67 0.95 -4.24
CA HIS A 446 -2.88 1.43 -4.88
C HIS A 446 -3.27 0.46 -5.99
N ALA A 447 -4.46 -0.12 -5.82
CA ALA A 447 -5.03 -1.07 -6.75
C ALA A 447 -6.56 -0.94 -6.78
N GLY A 448 -7.12 -0.86 -7.98
CA GLY A 448 -8.56 -0.97 -8.22
C GLY A 448 -9.33 0.29 -7.83
N GLU A 449 -8.70 1.45 -7.85
CA GLU A 449 -9.40 2.74 -7.88
C GLU A 449 -9.96 2.98 -9.29
N ALA A 450 -9.11 2.78 -10.29
CA ALA A 450 -9.41 2.90 -11.71
C ALA A 450 -8.60 1.84 -12.48
N GLY A 451 -8.49 1.97 -13.81
CA GLY A 451 -7.67 1.06 -14.61
C GLY A 451 -8.27 -0.33 -14.82
N GLU A 452 -7.42 -1.28 -15.18
CA GLU A 452 -7.84 -2.62 -15.59
C GLU A 452 -7.94 -3.61 -14.41
N LEU A 453 -8.86 -4.58 -14.51
CA LEU A 453 -9.10 -5.60 -13.48
C LEU A 453 -7.86 -6.43 -13.14
N HIS A 454 -6.91 -6.55 -14.08
CA HIS A 454 -5.69 -7.31 -13.86
C HIS A 454 -4.77 -6.68 -12.80
N HIS A 455 -4.96 -5.40 -12.44
CA HIS A 455 -4.27 -4.77 -11.32
C HIS A 455 -4.64 -5.44 -10.00
N LEU A 456 -5.93 -5.78 -9.84
CA LEU A 456 -6.43 -6.52 -8.67
C LEU A 456 -5.95 -7.96 -8.66
N ASP A 457 -5.81 -8.61 -9.82
CA ASP A 457 -5.22 -9.94 -9.93
C ASP A 457 -3.76 -9.94 -9.38
N ALA A 458 -2.95 -8.96 -9.80
CA ALA A 458 -1.57 -8.83 -9.33
C ALA A 458 -1.50 -8.47 -7.83
N ALA A 459 -2.34 -7.55 -7.37
CA ALA A 459 -2.41 -7.19 -5.96
C ALA A 459 -2.90 -8.37 -5.09
N PHE A 460 -3.83 -9.20 -5.59
CA PHE A 460 -4.30 -10.40 -4.90
C PHE A 460 -3.19 -11.44 -4.70
N LEU A 461 -2.23 -11.56 -5.61
CA LEU A 461 -1.08 -12.45 -5.38
C LEU A 461 -0.05 -11.79 -4.45
N LEU A 462 0.35 -10.56 -4.74
CA LEU A 462 1.56 -9.96 -4.18
C LEU A 462 1.34 -9.18 -2.88
N ALA A 463 0.19 -8.54 -2.70
CA ALA A 463 -0.02 -7.54 -1.65
C ALA A 463 -0.59 -8.11 -0.34
N ASP A 464 -0.14 -7.52 0.77
CA ASP A 464 -0.66 -7.77 2.12
C ASP A 464 -2.03 -7.11 2.32
N GLY A 465 -2.27 -5.98 1.65
CA GLY A 465 -3.55 -5.26 1.60
C GLY A 465 -3.59 -4.33 0.38
N ILE A 466 -4.73 -3.67 0.13
CA ILE A 466 -4.86 -2.71 -0.97
C ILE A 466 -5.46 -1.39 -0.47
N SER A 467 -5.10 -0.30 -1.12
CA SER A 467 -5.48 1.05 -0.70
C SER A 467 -6.88 1.49 -1.20
N HIS A 468 -7.45 0.83 -2.23
CA HIS A 468 -8.77 1.19 -2.80
C HIS A 468 -9.75 0.01 -2.93
N GLY A 469 -9.64 -0.81 -3.97
CA GLY A 469 -10.55 -1.93 -4.21
C GLY A 469 -11.98 -1.56 -4.64
N LEU A 470 -12.18 -0.43 -5.32
CA LEU A 470 -13.50 -0.03 -5.86
C LEU A 470 -13.99 -0.95 -6.99
N ASN A 471 -13.06 -1.53 -7.75
CA ASN A 471 -13.35 -2.45 -8.86
C ASN A 471 -13.43 -3.94 -8.46
N LEU A 472 -13.56 -4.26 -7.16
CA LEU A 472 -13.63 -5.65 -6.65
C LEU A 472 -14.99 -6.35 -6.87
#